data_AF-A0ABC8RA02-F1
#
_entry.id   AF-A0ABC8RA02-F1
#
_cell.length_a   1.000
_cell.length_b   1.000
_cell.length_c   1.000
_cell.angle_alpha   90.00
_cell.angle_beta   90.00
_cell.angle_gamma   90.00
#
_symmetry.space_group_name_H-M   'P 1'
#
loop_
_entity.id
_entity.type
_entity.pdbx_description
1 polymer ?
#
loop_
_entity_poly.entity_id
_entity_poly.type
_entity_poly.pdbx_seq_one_letter_code
_entity_poly.pdbx_strand_id
1 'polypeptide(L)'
;MNSYMSGETTAMLAEFKLSLNAYLKELVDSPEMIKEFGQDIFLAAEATDGIGDAEKKALLKLAILTQAGFVKLMVENKLDALVTAGSDVAPVLAIGGFPGISVPAAYDINSKGVPVGLCFGGLRVLSLN
;
A
#
# COMPACT_ATOMS: atom_id res chain seq x y z
N MET A 1 6.63 9.08 1.83
CA MET A 1 6.36 8.57 3.19
C MET A 1 7.46 7.57 3.53
N ASN A 2 8.12 7.66 4.68
CA ASN A 2 9.12 6.66 5.07
C ASN A 2 8.38 5.44 5.64
N SER A 3 8.33 4.34 4.87
CA SER A 3 7.61 3.11 5.23
C SER A 3 8.06 2.55 6.58
N TYR A 4 9.37 2.55 6.86
CA TYR A 4 9.95 2.07 8.12
C TYR A 4 9.46 2.83 9.36
N MET A 5 9.15 4.12 9.21
CA MET A 5 8.72 4.97 10.33
C MET A 5 7.20 5.09 10.42
N SER A 6 6.45 4.65 9.40
CA SER A 6 5.01 4.84 9.32
C SER A 6 4.20 3.85 10.18
N GLY A 7 4.77 2.68 10.47
CA GLY A 7 4.04 1.53 11.05
C GLY A 7 3.46 0.58 9.99
N GLU A 8 3.64 0.87 8.70
CA GLU A 8 3.16 0.07 7.58
C GLU A 8 3.59 -1.40 7.67
N THR A 9 4.88 -1.69 7.88
CA THR A 9 5.37 -3.07 7.98
C THR A 9 4.74 -3.82 9.16
N THR A 10 4.58 -3.17 10.31
CA THR A 10 3.95 -3.78 11.50
C THR A 10 2.50 -4.15 11.22
N ALA A 11 1.72 -3.22 10.65
CA ALA A 11 0.35 -3.48 10.26
C ALA A 11 0.25 -4.61 9.21
N MET A 12 1.07 -4.52 8.16
CA MET A 12 1.06 -5.44 7.04
C MET A 12 1.37 -6.89 7.45
N LEU A 13 2.39 -7.13 8.28
CA LEU A 13 2.75 -8.49 8.70
C LEU A 13 1.64 -9.15 9.55
N ALA A 14 1.06 -8.40 10.49
CA ALA A 14 -0.03 -8.90 11.33
C ALA A 14 -1.31 -9.17 10.52
N GLU A 15 -1.70 -8.25 9.64
CA GLU A 15 -2.87 -8.43 8.76
C GLU A 15 -2.66 -9.56 7.75
N PHE A 16 -1.44 -9.72 7.22
CA PHE A 16 -1.10 -10.77 6.27
C PHE A 16 -1.26 -12.17 6.87
N LYS A 17 -0.70 -12.44 8.07
CA LYS A 17 -0.86 -13.75 8.75
C LYS A 17 -2.34 -14.09 8.92
N LEU A 18 -3.13 -13.15 9.45
CA LEU A 18 -4.56 -13.37 9.70
C LEU A 18 -5.34 -13.62 8.41
N SER A 19 -5.10 -12.81 7.37
CA SER A 19 -5.82 -12.91 6.10
C SER A 19 -5.45 -14.17 5.33
N LEU A 20 -4.16 -14.53 5.31
CA LEU A 20 -3.68 -15.74 4.66
C LEU A 20 -4.23 -16.99 5.34
N ASN A 21 -4.17 -17.07 6.67
CA ASN A 21 -4.71 -18.21 7.41
C ASN A 21 -6.24 -18.35 7.27
N ALA A 22 -6.96 -17.24 7.10
CA ALA A 22 -8.39 -17.27 6.79
C ALA A 22 -8.63 -17.85 5.38
N TYR A 23 -7.88 -17.38 4.38
CA TYR A 23 -7.99 -17.84 2.99
C TYR A 23 -7.61 -19.33 2.82
N LEU A 24 -6.51 -19.77 3.42
CA LEU A 24 -5.99 -21.13 3.25
C LEU A 24 -6.87 -22.22 3.87
N LYS A 25 -7.79 -21.90 4.79
CA LYS A 25 -8.77 -22.87 5.30
C LYS A 25 -9.63 -23.49 4.18
N GLU A 26 -9.75 -22.79 3.06
CA GLU A 26 -10.56 -23.21 1.92
C GLU A 26 -9.70 -23.83 0.79
N LEU A 27 -8.37 -23.85 0.95
CA LEU A 27 -7.43 -24.29 -0.09
C LEU A 27 -6.93 -25.72 0.16
N VAL A 28 -6.86 -26.54 -0.90
CA VAL A 28 -6.49 -27.97 -0.81
C VAL A 28 -5.02 -28.23 -1.17
N ASP A 29 -4.40 -27.40 -2.01
CA ASP A 29 -2.98 -27.49 -2.39
C ASP A 29 -2.46 -26.13 -2.90
N SER A 30 -1.16 -25.85 -2.72
CA SER A 30 -0.49 -24.63 -3.19
C SER A 30 1.00 -24.91 -3.50
N PRO A 31 1.46 -24.72 -4.76
CA PRO A 31 2.86 -24.88 -5.11
C PRO A 31 3.70 -23.65 -4.71
N GLU A 32 4.76 -23.86 -3.91
CA GLU A 32 5.64 -22.80 -3.38
C GLU A 32 7.07 -22.90 -3.95
N MET A 33 7.66 -21.77 -4.38
CA MET A 33 8.99 -21.70 -5.01
C MET A 33 10.10 -21.29 -4.01
N ILE A 34 10.12 -21.91 -2.83
CA ILE A 34 11.00 -21.51 -1.70
C ILE A 34 12.49 -21.51 -2.08
N LYS A 35 12.93 -22.44 -2.93
CA LYS A 35 14.34 -22.54 -3.34
C LYS A 35 14.83 -21.30 -4.10
N GLU A 36 13.96 -20.63 -4.85
CA GLU A 36 14.33 -19.50 -5.70
C GLU A 36 14.18 -18.16 -4.96
N PHE A 37 13.13 -18.00 -4.15
CA PHE A 37 12.77 -16.71 -3.55
C PHE A 37 12.85 -16.64 -2.02
N GLY A 38 13.04 -17.78 -1.33
CA GLY A 38 12.97 -17.84 0.12
C GLY A 38 11.56 -17.58 0.67
N GLN A 39 11.45 -17.30 1.97
CA GLN A 39 10.16 -17.14 2.66
C GLN A 39 10.21 -16.21 3.88
N ASP A 40 11.16 -15.26 3.91
CA ASP A 40 11.42 -14.44 5.11
C ASP A 40 10.21 -13.62 5.56
N ILE A 41 9.40 -13.11 4.63
CA ILE A 41 8.16 -12.36 4.95
C ILE A 41 7.11 -13.28 5.57
N PHE A 42 6.97 -14.51 5.09
CA PHE A 42 6.05 -15.50 5.67
C PHE A 42 6.48 -15.88 7.09
N LEU A 43 7.79 -16.10 7.31
CA LEU A 43 8.32 -16.39 8.64
C LEU A 43 8.16 -15.20 9.60
N ALA A 44 8.42 -13.98 9.13
CA ALA A 44 8.22 -12.77 9.92
C ALA A 44 6.75 -12.53 10.27
N ALA A 45 5.84 -12.76 9.32
CA ALA A 45 4.40 -12.68 9.58
C ALA A 45 3.94 -13.78 10.55
N GLU A 46 4.41 -15.02 10.39
CA GLU A 46 4.08 -16.13 11.29
C GLU A 46 4.58 -15.87 12.73
N ALA A 47 5.72 -15.19 12.89
CA ALA A 47 6.22 -14.79 14.20
C ALA A 47 5.37 -13.70 14.90
N THR A 48 4.34 -13.15 14.24
CA THR A 48 3.41 -12.20 14.87
C THR A 48 2.34 -12.90 15.70
N ASP A 49 1.91 -12.23 16.77
CA ASP A 49 0.82 -12.66 17.65
C ASP A 49 -0.56 -12.10 17.24
N GLY A 50 -0.68 -11.59 16.00
CA GLY A 50 -1.88 -10.92 15.49
C GLY A 50 -1.96 -9.44 15.88
N ILE A 51 -3.18 -8.88 15.94
CA ILE A 51 -3.39 -7.43 16.17
C ILE A 51 -3.42 -7.12 17.68
N GLY A 52 -2.27 -6.72 18.21
CA GLY A 52 -2.09 -6.22 19.58
C GLY A 52 -2.10 -4.69 19.65
N ASP A 53 -1.60 -4.16 20.78
CA ASP A 53 -1.57 -2.71 21.02
C ASP A 53 -0.57 -1.99 20.11
N ALA A 54 0.54 -2.63 19.75
CA ALA A 54 1.54 -2.08 18.84
C ALA A 54 0.97 -1.93 17.42
N GLU A 55 0.27 -2.95 16.92
CA GLU A 55 -0.36 -2.99 15.61
C GLU A 55 -1.51 -1.97 15.54
N LYS A 56 -2.35 -1.89 16.57
CA LYS A 56 -3.39 -0.85 16.67
C LYS A 56 -2.81 0.55 16.62
N LYS A 57 -1.69 0.78 17.32
CA LYS A 57 -0.98 2.07 17.28
C LYS A 57 -0.39 2.36 15.91
N ALA A 58 0.14 1.34 15.22
CA ALA A 58 0.63 1.46 13.86
C ALA A 58 -0.51 1.83 12.89
N LEU A 59 -1.64 1.11 12.94
CA LEU A 59 -2.84 1.41 12.14
C LEU A 59 -3.37 2.83 12.39
N LEU A 60 -3.46 3.24 13.66
CA LEU A 60 -3.87 4.60 14.01
C LEU A 60 -2.90 5.64 13.44
N LYS A 61 -1.59 5.38 13.50
CA LYS A 61 -0.58 6.27 12.93
C LYS A 61 -0.73 6.40 11.41
N LEU A 62 -0.96 5.29 10.70
CA LEU A 62 -1.23 5.30 9.26
C LEU A 62 -2.48 6.12 8.93
N ALA A 63 -3.57 5.94 9.67
CA ALA A 63 -4.80 6.71 9.49
C ALA A 63 -4.59 8.23 9.72
N ILE A 64 -3.84 8.60 10.77
CA ILE A 64 -3.49 9.99 11.04
C ILE A 64 -2.63 10.58 9.93
N LEU A 65 -1.60 9.86 9.45
CA LEU A 65 -0.73 10.31 8.37
C LEU A 65 -1.51 10.47 7.06
N THR A 66 -2.45 9.57 6.76
CA THR A 66 -3.36 9.68 5.62
C THR A 66 -4.22 10.95 5.71
N GLN A 67 -4.86 11.18 6.86
CA GLN A 67 -5.76 12.31 7.05
C GLN A 67 -5.00 13.66 7.04
N ALA A 68 -3.88 13.73 7.75
CA ALA A 68 -3.08 14.95 7.87
C ALA A 68 -2.19 15.21 6.64
N GLY A 69 -1.97 14.19 5.81
CA GLY A 69 -1.19 14.26 4.57
C GLY A 69 -2.08 14.41 3.35
N PHE A 70 -2.38 13.30 2.67
CA PHE A 70 -3.06 13.30 1.36
C PHE A 70 -4.45 13.91 1.42
N VAL A 71 -5.28 13.56 2.41
CA VAL A 71 -6.66 14.09 2.49
C VAL A 71 -6.63 15.60 2.70
N LYS A 72 -5.82 16.07 3.67
CA LYS A 72 -5.63 17.50 3.93
C LYS A 72 -5.16 18.24 2.67
N LEU A 73 -4.13 17.72 1.99
CA LEU A 73 -3.60 18.30 0.76
C LEU A 73 -4.70 18.51 -0.30
N MET A 74 -5.50 17.48 -0.56
CA MET A 74 -6.57 17.52 -1.56
C MET A 74 -7.68 18.50 -1.18
N VAL A 75 -8.13 18.49 0.09
CA VAL A 75 -9.26 19.31 0.55
C VAL A 75 -8.89 20.79 0.66
N GLU A 76 -7.77 21.12 1.32
CA GLU A 76 -7.38 22.52 1.56
C GLU A 76 -7.09 23.26 0.25
N ASN A 77 -6.54 22.56 -0.74
CA ASN A 77 -6.21 23.14 -2.04
C ASN A 77 -7.32 22.95 -3.09
N LYS A 78 -8.46 22.33 -2.72
CA LYS A 78 -9.60 22.05 -3.62
C LYS A 78 -9.16 21.35 -4.91
N LEU A 79 -8.32 20.33 -4.77
CA LEU A 79 -7.76 19.58 -5.90
C LEU A 79 -8.72 18.48 -6.35
N ASP A 80 -8.90 18.34 -7.67
CA ASP A 80 -9.62 17.21 -8.26
C ASP A 80 -8.75 15.95 -8.33
N ALA A 81 -7.44 16.10 -8.52
CA ALA A 81 -6.48 15.00 -8.56
C ALA A 81 -5.07 15.44 -8.14
N LEU A 82 -4.29 14.47 -7.64
CA LEU A 82 -2.83 14.54 -7.50
C LEU A 82 -2.20 13.81 -8.69
N VAL A 83 -1.13 14.37 -9.27
CA VAL A 83 -0.38 13.76 -10.37
C VAL A 83 1.09 13.67 -10.04
N THR A 84 1.69 12.49 -10.21
CA THR A 84 3.14 12.28 -10.05
C THR A 84 3.73 11.53 -11.25
N ALA A 85 4.99 11.78 -11.58
CA ALA A 85 5.73 10.90 -12.47
C ALA A 85 6.08 9.60 -11.74
N GLY A 86 5.93 8.47 -12.42
CA GLY A 86 6.20 7.15 -11.84
C GLY A 86 5.22 6.75 -10.73
N SER A 87 5.63 5.78 -9.91
CA SER A 87 4.77 5.08 -8.95
C SER A 87 4.98 5.49 -7.48
N ASP A 88 5.78 6.51 -7.19
CA ASP A 88 6.17 6.86 -5.83
C ASP A 88 4.99 7.29 -4.93
N VAL A 89 3.88 7.72 -5.53
CA VAL A 89 2.64 8.04 -4.82
C VAL A 89 1.83 6.81 -4.42
N ALA A 90 2.11 5.63 -5.00
CA ALA A 90 1.29 4.43 -4.84
C ALA A 90 1.11 4.01 -3.36
N PRO A 91 2.14 4.02 -2.48
CA PRO A 91 1.93 3.68 -1.08
C PRO A 91 0.96 4.64 -0.37
N VAL A 92 0.99 5.93 -0.69
CA VAL A 92 0.08 6.92 -0.11
C VAL A 92 -1.37 6.63 -0.50
N LEU A 93 -1.60 6.28 -1.77
CA LEU A 93 -2.93 5.92 -2.26
C LEU A 93 -3.40 4.58 -1.68
N ALA A 94 -2.53 3.57 -1.67
CA ALA A 94 -2.85 2.22 -1.19
C ALA A 94 -3.17 2.18 0.30
N ILE A 95 -2.34 2.79 1.15
CA ILE A 95 -2.55 2.83 2.61
C ILE A 95 -3.87 3.53 2.94
N GLY A 96 -4.23 4.59 2.20
CA GLY A 96 -5.46 5.32 2.41
C GLY A 96 -6.70 4.72 1.71
N GLY A 97 -6.55 3.65 0.93
CA GLY A 97 -7.63 3.07 0.14
C GLY A 97 -8.20 4.01 -0.92
N PHE A 98 -7.34 4.83 -1.53
CA PHE A 98 -7.71 5.83 -2.54
C PHE A 98 -7.55 5.29 -3.96
N PRO A 99 -8.39 5.75 -4.92
CA PRO A 99 -8.21 5.40 -6.33
C PRO A 99 -6.90 5.97 -6.88
N GLY A 100 -6.21 5.15 -7.68
CA GLY A 100 -5.01 5.54 -8.42
C GLY A 100 -5.01 4.90 -9.81
N ILE A 101 -4.55 5.64 -10.83
CA ILE A 101 -4.38 5.13 -12.20
C ILE A 101 -3.06 5.65 -12.80
N SER A 102 -2.28 4.74 -13.39
CA SER A 102 -1.06 5.09 -14.12
C SER A 102 -1.32 5.06 -15.62
N VAL A 103 -1.00 6.16 -16.30
CA VAL A 103 -1.16 6.32 -17.76
C VAL A 103 0.22 6.43 -18.40
N PRO A 104 0.56 5.62 -19.42
CA PRO A 104 1.80 5.78 -20.18
C PRO A 104 1.90 7.18 -20.77
N ALA A 105 3.02 7.87 -20.53
CA ALA A 105 3.16 9.29 -20.88
C ALA A 105 4.41 9.60 -21.69
N ALA A 106 5.49 8.83 -21.51
CA ALA A 106 6.74 9.07 -22.21
C ALA A 106 7.63 7.81 -22.25
N TYR A 107 8.78 7.95 -22.92
CA TYR A 107 9.90 7.02 -22.87
C TYR A 107 11.15 7.78 -22.43
N ASP A 108 11.90 7.22 -21.50
CA ASP A 108 13.15 7.81 -21.04
C ASP A 108 14.28 7.48 -22.04
N ILE A 109 14.73 8.51 -22.76
CA ILE A 109 15.80 8.41 -23.76
C ILE A 109 17.16 8.05 -23.13
N ASN A 110 17.37 8.38 -21.85
CA ASN A 110 18.61 8.08 -21.14
C ASN A 110 18.61 6.65 -20.58
N SER A 111 17.44 6.02 -20.48
CA SER A 111 17.25 4.65 -20.00
C SER A 111 16.86 3.68 -21.11
N LYS A 112 17.42 3.84 -22.31
CA LYS A 112 17.15 2.96 -23.47
C LYS A 112 15.66 2.85 -23.84
N GLY A 113 14.88 3.90 -23.62
CA GLY A 113 13.44 3.91 -23.94
C GLY A 113 12.58 3.16 -22.93
N VAL A 114 12.95 3.11 -21.65
CA VAL A 114 12.07 2.60 -20.59
C VAL A 114 10.80 3.47 -20.53
N PRO A 115 9.58 2.89 -20.51
CA PRO A 115 8.34 3.65 -20.40
C PRO A 115 8.24 4.41 -19.08
N VAL A 116 7.75 5.64 -19.14
CA VAL A 116 7.42 6.48 -17.97
C VAL A 116 5.92 6.73 -17.97
N GLY A 117 5.29 6.39 -16.84
CA GLY A 117 3.87 6.68 -16.60
C GLY A 117 3.66 7.93 -15.74
N LEU A 118 2.50 8.56 -15.90
CA LEU A 118 1.96 9.53 -14.94
C LEU A 118 0.92 8.83 -14.08
N CYS A 119 1.11 8.85 -12.77
CA CYS A 119 0.15 8.34 -11.81
C CYS A 119 -0.79 9.46 -11.35
N PHE A 120 -2.09 9.25 -11.53
CA PHE A 120 -3.15 10.11 -11.04
C PHE A 120 -3.78 9.47 -9.81
N GLY A 121 -3.99 10.25 -8.75
CA GLY A 121 -4.68 9.83 -7.53
C GLY A 121 -5.77 10.80 -7.14
N GLY A 122 -6.84 10.31 -6.52
CA GLY A 122 -7.98 11.14 -6.10
C GLY A 122 -8.50 10.74 -4.73
N LEU A 123 -9.36 11.57 -4.14
CA LEU A 123 -10.13 11.14 -2.97
C LEU A 123 -11.18 10.10 -3.39
N ARG A 124 -11.52 9.19 -2.48
CA ARG A 124 -12.62 8.24 -2.72
C ARG A 124 -13.94 8.98 -2.85
N VAL A 125 -14.75 8.62 -3.84
CA VAL A 125 -16.13 9.08 -3.91
C VAL A 125 -16.90 8.37 -2.80
N LEU A 126 -17.42 9.13 -1.84
CA LEU A 126 -18.41 8.61 -0.92
C LEU A 126 -19.71 8.44 -1.70
N SER A 127 -20.15 7.19 -1.91
CA SER A 127 -21.54 6.94 -2.27
C SER A 127 -22.39 7.39 -1.08
N LEU A 128 -23.20 8.43 -1.28
CA LEU A 128 -24.28 8.76 -0.36
C LEU A 128 -25.33 7.65 -0.51
N ASN A 129 -25.30 6.67 0.39
CA ASN A 129 -26.35 5.67 0.54
C ASN A 129 -27.18 6.03 1.78
#